data_AF-A0A511W301-F1
#
_entry.id   AF-A0A511W301-F1
#
_cell.length_a   1.000
_cell.length_b   1.000
_cell.length_c   1.000
_cell.angle_alpha   90.00
_cell.angle_beta   90.00
_cell.angle_gamma   90.00
#
_symmetry.space_group_name_H-M   'P 1'
#
loop_
_entity.id
_entity.type
_entity.pdbx_description
1 polymer ?
#
loop_
_entity_poly.entity_id
_entity_poly.type
_entity_poly.pdbx_seq_one_letter_code
_entity_poly.pdbx_strand_id
1 'polypeptide(L)'
;MKEIYTETIQLENQLTMYEILSLHEYSQTVDGDFYFITEHGVVAPRNLPKLVSTFLTLDETSELKVVIEGYDVNQIFTDIKECIKEEEAEKVALV
;
A
#
# COMPACT_ATOMS: atom_id res chain seq x y z
N MET A 1 -12.52 -13.08 13.44
CA MET A 1 -11.60 -12.46 14.44
C MET A 1 -10.84 -11.38 13.70
N LYS A 2 -10.37 -10.31 14.35
CA LYS A 2 -9.45 -9.40 13.67
C LYS A 2 -8.11 -10.09 13.50
N GLU A 3 -7.53 -9.97 12.31
CA GLU A 3 -6.24 -10.55 11.95
C GLU A 3 -5.24 -9.41 11.68
N ILE A 4 -3.96 -9.74 11.80
CA ILE A 4 -2.88 -8.85 11.39
C ILE A 4 -2.16 -9.52 10.23
N TYR A 5 -2.03 -8.79 9.12
CA TYR A 5 -1.29 -9.20 7.95
C TYR A 5 -0.13 -8.25 7.70
N THR A 6 0.96 -8.78 7.15
CA THR A 6 2.14 -7.98 6.82
C THR A 6 2.80 -8.55 5.59
N GLU A 7 3.05 -7.67 4.62
CA GLU A 7 3.73 -8.01 3.38
C GLU A 7 4.56 -6.83 2.90
N THR A 8 5.54 -7.09 2.04
CA THR A 8 6.36 -6.05 1.41
C THR A 8 5.96 -5.93 -0.04
N ILE A 9 5.66 -4.71 -0.47
CA ILE A 9 5.45 -4.35 -1.87
C ILE A 9 6.75 -3.75 -2.38
N GLN A 10 7.23 -4.25 -3.52
CA GLN A 10 8.36 -3.67 -4.22
C GLN A 10 7.83 -2.60 -5.18
N LEU A 11 8.11 -1.32 -4.89
CA LEU A 11 7.75 -0.27 -5.84
C LEU A 11 8.73 -0.29 -7.01
N GLU A 12 8.22 -0.47 -8.23
CA GLU A 12 9.02 -0.34 -9.45
C GLU A 12 9.28 1.12 -9.82
N ASN A 13 8.36 2.01 -9.43
CA ASN A 13 8.41 3.46 -9.65
C ASN A 13 7.77 4.20 -8.47
N GLN A 14 7.98 5.52 -8.41
CA GLN A 14 7.21 6.37 -7.49
C GLN A 14 5.71 6.28 -7.77
N LEU A 15 4.91 6.27 -6.70
CA LEU A 15 3.46 6.35 -6.82
C LEU A 15 3.05 7.69 -7.42
N THR A 16 2.17 7.63 -8.41
CA THR A 16 1.50 8.79 -8.96
C THR A 16 0.56 9.42 -7.93
N MET A 17 0.25 10.71 -8.10
CA MET A 17 -0.75 11.37 -7.25
C MET A 17 -2.12 10.69 -7.29
N TYR A 18 -2.48 10.04 -8.41
CA TYR A 18 -3.73 9.28 -8.52
C TYR A 18 -3.74 8.06 -7.59
N GLU A 19 -2.64 7.32 -7.51
CA GLU A 19 -2.50 6.14 -6.65
C GLU A 19 -2.48 6.53 -5.17
N ILE A 20 -1.78 7.64 -4.84
CA ILE A 20 -1.78 8.20 -3.47
C ILE A 20 -3.19 8.60 -3.03
N LEU A 21 -3.96 9.24 -3.92
CA LEU A 21 -5.35 9.61 -3.62
C LEU A 21 -6.26 8.38 -3.51
N SER A 22 -6.09 7.40 -4.40
CA SER A 22 -6.82 6.12 -4.35
C SER A 22 -6.61 5.40 -3.01
N LEU A 23 -5.36 5.33 -2.53
CA LEU A 23 -5.03 4.78 -1.22
C LEU A 23 -5.71 5.55 -0.07
N HIS A 24 -5.70 6.88 -0.15
CA HIS A 24 -6.34 7.72 0.87
C HIS A 24 -7.86 7.48 0.90
N GLU A 25 -8.52 7.48 -0.25
CA GLU A 25 -9.96 7.24 -0.37
C GLU A 25 -10.34 5.85 0.13
N TYR A 26 -9.61 4.82 -0.29
CA TYR A 26 -9.81 3.45 0.17
C TYR A 26 -9.66 3.33 1.70
N SER A 27 -8.67 4.02 2.28
CA SER A 27 -8.50 4.03 3.74
C SER A 27 -9.68 4.64 4.51
N GLN A 28 -10.51 5.47 3.88
CA GLN A 28 -11.71 6.01 4.53
C GLN A 28 -12.88 5.03 4.56
N THR A 29 -12.93 4.07 3.62
CA THR A 29 -14.09 3.20 3.41
C THR A 29 -13.89 1.79 3.94
N VAL A 30 -12.65 1.33 4.05
CA VAL A 30 -12.31 -0.01 4.52
C VAL A 30 -12.63 -0.21 6.01
N ASP A 31 -13.20 -1.37 6.37
CA ASP A 31 -13.38 -1.82 7.76
C ASP A 31 -12.09 -2.49 8.26
N GLY A 32 -11.13 -1.64 8.57
CA GLY A 32 -9.79 -1.99 9.01
C GLY A 32 -8.88 -0.77 9.02
N ASP A 33 -7.63 -1.00 9.43
CA ASP A 33 -6.57 -0.01 9.31
C ASP A 33 -5.37 -0.64 8.62
N PHE A 34 -4.69 0.16 7.81
CA PHE A 34 -3.43 -0.25 7.22
C PHE A 34 -2.40 0.88 7.31
N TYR A 35 -1.15 0.47 7.33
CA TYR A 35 0.00 1.34 7.52
C TYR A 35 1.10 0.95 6.57
N PHE A 36 1.82 1.94 6.10
CA PHE A 36 3.05 1.74 5.36
C PHE A 36 4.25 2.07 6.25
N ILE A 37 5.19 1.14 6.32
CA ILE A 37 6.48 1.31 6.94
C ILE A 37 7.49 1.57 5.82
N THR A 38 8.12 2.74 5.91
CA THR A 38 9.15 3.21 5.00
C THR A 38 10.44 3.48 5.77
N GLU A 39 11.54 3.77 5.09
CA GLU A 39 12.76 4.24 5.75
C GLU A 39 12.57 5.55 6.52
N HIS A 40 11.60 6.38 6.13
CA HIS A 40 11.25 7.64 6.79
C HIS A 40 10.23 7.45 7.94
N GLY A 41 9.85 6.21 8.22
CA GLY A 41 8.96 5.84 9.33
C GLY A 41 7.59 5.33 8.87
N VAL A 42 6.62 5.38 9.79
CA VAL A 42 5.28 4.82 9.59
C VAL A 42 4.32 5.90 9.10
N VAL A 43 3.57 5.61 8.04
CA VAL A 43 2.52 6.46 7.50
C VAL A 43 1.20 5.72 7.44
N ALA A 44 0.16 6.36 7.96
CA ALA A 44 -1.22 5.92 7.84
C ALA A 44 -1.86 6.66 6.66
N PRO A 45 -2.45 5.96 5.68
CA PRO A 45 -3.06 6.59 4.51
C PRO A 45 -4.26 7.47 4.84
N ARG A 46 -4.89 7.31 6.02
CA ARG A 46 -5.91 8.24 6.52
C ARG A 46 -5.38 9.68 6.71
N ASN A 47 -4.06 9.87 6.84
CA ASN A 47 -3.43 11.19 6.92
C ASN A 47 -2.84 11.59 5.56
N LEU A 48 -3.66 12.19 4.70
CA LEU A 48 -3.27 12.55 3.33
C LEU A 48 -2.02 13.45 3.26
N PRO A 49 -1.88 14.54 4.05
CA PRO A 49 -0.66 15.36 3.99
C PRO A 49 0.61 14.56 4.27
N LYS A 50 0.58 13.68 5.28
CA LYS A 50 1.72 12.82 5.60
C LYS A 50 1.96 11.80 4.50
N LEU A 51 0.91 11.15 3.99
CA LEU A 51 0.96 10.20 2.88
C LEU A 51 1.64 10.79 1.65
N VAL A 52 1.18 11.96 1.21
CA VAL A 52 1.74 12.70 0.07
C VAL A 52 3.19 13.04 0.34
N SER A 53 3.50 13.63 1.49
CA SER A 53 4.89 14.02 1.80
C SER A 53 5.84 12.82 1.84
N THR A 54 5.39 11.67 2.34
CA THR A 54 6.20 10.45 2.39
C THR A 54 6.45 9.92 0.99
N PHE A 55 5.42 9.75 0.16
CA PHE A 55 5.60 9.18 -1.19
C PHE A 55 6.34 10.09 -2.16
N LEU A 56 6.31 11.42 -1.95
CA LEU A 56 7.15 12.37 -2.73
C LEU A 56 8.64 12.33 -2.36
N THR A 57 8.98 11.81 -1.17
CA THR A 57 10.38 11.73 -0.70
C THR A 57 11.00 10.36 -0.86
N LEU A 58 10.21 9.34 -1.22
CA LEU A 58 10.73 7.99 -1.45
C LEU A 58 11.52 7.90 -2.76
N ASP A 59 12.60 7.12 -2.73
CA ASP A 59 13.35 6.77 -3.92
C ASP A 59 12.49 5.93 -4.87
N GLU A 60 12.77 6.03 -6.19
CA GLU A 60 12.00 5.37 -7.25
C GLU A 60 11.89 3.85 -7.08
N THR A 61 12.88 3.24 -6.42
CA THR A 61 12.93 1.81 -6.09
C THR A 61 12.94 1.61 -4.59
N SER A 62 11.78 1.77 -3.95
CA SER A 62 11.64 1.65 -2.49
C SER A 62 10.86 0.40 -2.09
N GLU A 63 11.30 -0.27 -1.04
CA GLU A 63 10.52 -1.31 -0.36
C GLU A 63 9.45 -0.65 0.51
N LEU A 64 8.20 -1.03 0.29
CA LEU A 64 7.06 -0.54 1.06
C LEU A 64 6.49 -1.68 1.89
N LYS A 65 6.79 -1.70 3.19
CA LYS A 65 6.21 -2.72 4.08
C LYS A 65 4.81 -2.31 4.52
N VAL A 66 3.82 -3.11 4.17
CA VAL A 66 2.41 -2.91 4.49
C VAL A 66 2.07 -3.71 5.75
N VAL A 67 1.37 -3.07 6.69
CA VAL A 67 0.78 -3.73 7.87
C VAL A 67 -0.72 -3.47 7.84
N ILE A 68 -1.52 -4.53 7.95
CA ILE A 68 -2.98 -4.47 7.89
C ILE A 68 -3.55 -5.09 9.15
N GLU A 69 -4.53 -4.44 9.76
CA GLU A 69 -5.37 -5.00 10.82
C GLU A 69 -6.85 -4.92 10.39
N GLY A 70 -7.54 -6.06 10.35
CA GLY A 70 -8.93 -6.10 9.88
C GLY A 70 -9.56 -7.50 9.93
N TYR A 71 -10.79 -7.62 9.45
CA TYR A 71 -11.51 -8.91 9.38
C TYR A 71 -11.23 -9.70 8.10
N ASP A 72 -10.86 -9.03 7.01
CA ASP A 72 -10.53 -9.64 5.72
C ASP A 72 -9.20 -9.08 5.18
N VAL A 73 -8.13 -9.35 5.91
CA VAL A 73 -6.81 -8.72 5.67
C VAL A 73 -6.22 -9.04 4.30
N ASN A 74 -6.57 -10.19 3.71
CA ASN A 74 -6.11 -10.56 2.36
C ASN A 74 -6.84 -9.74 1.29
N GLN A 75 -8.16 -9.56 1.40
CA GLN A 75 -8.88 -8.69 0.48
C GLN A 75 -8.39 -7.25 0.59
N ILE A 76 -8.13 -6.78 1.82
CA ILE A 76 -7.57 -5.43 2.03
C ILE A 76 -6.21 -5.29 1.35
N PHE A 77 -5.36 -6.31 1.42
CA PHE A 77 -4.07 -6.29 0.73
C PHE A 77 -4.24 -6.27 -0.80
N THR A 78 -5.15 -7.08 -1.35
CA THR A 78 -5.49 -7.06 -2.79
C THR A 78 -5.97 -5.68 -3.23
N ASP A 79 -6.89 -5.06 -2.50
CA ASP A 79 -7.41 -3.73 -2.81
C ASP A 79 -6.30 -2.65 -2.74
N ILE A 80 -5.36 -2.77 -1.80
CA ILE A 80 -4.18 -1.89 -1.71
C ILE A 80 -3.34 -2.01 -2.98
N LYS A 81 -3.07 -3.23 -3.47
CA LYS A 81 -2.33 -3.46 -4.72
C LYS A 81 -3.04 -2.86 -5.93
N GLU A 82 -4.37 -3.00 -6.00
CA GLU A 82 -5.19 -2.36 -7.04
C GLU A 82 -5.10 -0.83 -7.00
N CYS A 83 -5.07 -0.23 -5.80
CA CYS A 83 -4.92 1.22 -5.62
C CYS A 83 -3.59 1.75 -6.17
N ILE A 84 -2.52 0.95 -6.12
CA ILE A 84 -1.17 1.33 -6.57
C ILE A 84 -0.78 0.70 -7.91
N LYS A 85 -1.74 0.09 -8.62
CA LYS A 85 -1.57 -0.55 -9.94
C LYS A 85 -0.34 -1.45 -10.00
N GLU A 86 -0.12 -2.22 -8.93
CA GLU A 86 0.82 -3.33 -9.03
C GLU A 86 0.20 -4.33 -10.00
N GLU A 87 0.63 -4.33 -11.26
CA GLU A 87 0.32 -5.42 -12.17
C GLU A 87 0.90 -6.68 -11.50
N GLU A 88 0.04 -7.67 -11.24
CA GLU A 88 0.56 -8.98 -10.87
C GLU A 88 1.51 -9.38 -11.99
N ALA A 89 2.81 -9.40 -11.70
CA ALA A 89 3.79 -10.11 -12.49
C ALA A 89 3.46 -11.60 -12.36
N GLU A 90 2.35 -11.99 -12.98
CA GLU A 90 1.91 -13.36 -13.10
C GLU A 90 3.01 -14.05 -13.90
N LYS A 91 3.72 -14.92 -13.20
CA LYS A 91 4.73 -15.81 -13.77
C LYS A 91 4.12 -16.56 -14.95
N VAL A 92 4.26 -16.05 -16.16
CA VAL A 92 4.31 -16.89 -17.36
C VAL A 92 5.75 -17.38 -17.50
N ALA A 93 6.18 -18.17 -16.51
CA ALA A 93 7.13 -19.23 -16.77
C ALA A 93 6.28 -20.46 -17.04
N LEU A 94 6.10 -20.83 -18.31
CA LEU A 94 6.01 -22.23 -18.78
C LEU A 94 5.89 -22.31 -20.31
N VAL A 95 6.98 -22.82 -20.89
CA VAL A 95 7.17 -23.54 -22.17
C VAL A 95 7.16 -22.73 -23.47
#